data_AF-A0A1I0XY89-F1
#
_entry.id   AF-A0A1I0XY89-F1
#
_cell.length_a   1.000
_cell.length_b   1.000
_cell.length_c   1.000
_cell.angle_alpha   90.00
_cell.angle_beta   90.00
_cell.angle_gamma   90.00
#
_symmetry.space_group_name_H-M   'P 1'
#
loop_
_entity.id
_entity.type
_entity.pdbx_description
1 polymer ?
#
loop_
_entity_poly.entity_id
_entity_poly.type
_entity_poly.pdbx_seq_one_letter_code
_entity_poly.pdbx_strand_id
1 'polypeptide(L)'
;MDEETEQMKALAELTDVAFQRASAPLVEFARREAELRAALAALTPSSAWLGAEDVPEDAKTMARQTGADFMWDRWAARKKSELNMALARVLAEKASVEARARRAFGRDQVVRQIVEDLAKKS
;
A
#
# COMPACT_ATOMS: atom_id res chain seq x y z
N MET A 1 -11.32 -9.48 42.68
CA MET A 1 -11.36 -9.01 41.28
C MET A 1 -12.71 -9.41 40.74
N ASP A 2 -13.51 -8.43 40.36
CA ASP A 2 -14.89 -8.64 39.91
C ASP A 2 -14.92 -9.32 38.54
N GLU A 3 -15.88 -10.21 38.33
CA GLU A 3 -16.09 -10.97 37.08
C GLU A 3 -16.15 -10.04 35.85
N GLU A 4 -16.73 -8.86 36.01
CA GLU A 4 -16.82 -7.81 34.99
C GLU A 4 -15.43 -7.31 34.54
N THR A 5 -14.48 -7.17 35.48
CA THR A 5 -13.11 -6.72 35.17
C THR A 5 -12.37 -7.75 34.32
N GLU A 6 -12.54 -9.04 34.62
CA GLU A 6 -11.91 -10.12 33.85
C GLU A 6 -12.53 -10.26 32.45
N GLN A 7 -13.86 -10.10 32.32
CA GLN A 7 -14.52 -10.07 31.01
C GLN A 7 -14.03 -8.91 30.14
N MET A 8 -13.85 -7.72 30.73
CA MET A 8 -13.33 -6.56 29.99
C MET A 8 -11.87 -6.72 29.58
N LYS A 9 -11.02 -7.36 30.40
CA LYS A 9 -9.65 -7.70 30.01
C LYS A 9 -9.61 -8.67 28.83
N ALA A 10 -10.43 -9.73 28.87
CA ALA A 10 -10.54 -10.67 27.75
C ALA A 10 -11.03 -9.99 26.46
N LEU A 11 -11.98 -9.05 26.58
CA LEU A 11 -12.43 -8.25 25.44
C LEU A 11 -11.30 -7.37 24.90
N ALA A 12 -10.46 -6.78 25.76
CA ALA A 12 -9.33 -5.96 25.36
C ALA A 12 -8.32 -6.76 24.53
N GLU A 13 -7.98 -7.98 24.97
CA GLU A 13 -7.11 -8.89 24.23
C GLU A 13 -7.70 -9.25 22.86
N LEU A 14 -9.00 -9.53 22.80
CA LEU A 14 -9.67 -9.84 21.54
C LEU A 14 -9.65 -8.64 20.56
N THR A 15 -9.90 -7.43 21.05
CA THR A 15 -9.87 -6.23 20.21
C THR A 15 -8.47 -5.89 19.73
N ASP A 16 -7.43 -6.17 20.53
CA ASP A 16 -6.04 -6.02 20.12
C ASP A 16 -5.69 -6.95 18.97
N VAL A 17 -6.01 -8.24 19.10
CA VAL A 17 -5.81 -9.23 18.02
C VAL A 17 -6.58 -8.83 16.75
N ALA A 18 -7.81 -8.32 16.91
CA ALA A 18 -8.61 -7.83 15.79
C ALA A 18 -7.95 -6.62 15.10
N PHE A 19 -7.37 -5.69 15.86
CA PHE A 19 -6.62 -4.56 15.33
C PHE A 19 -5.35 -5.01 14.59
N GLN A 20 -4.54 -5.89 15.20
CA GLN A 20 -3.33 -6.43 14.57
C GLN A 20 -3.66 -7.14 13.24
N ARG A 21 -4.71 -7.96 13.22
CA ARG A 21 -5.17 -8.62 11.99
C ARG A 21 -5.62 -7.63 10.92
N ALA A 22 -6.31 -6.55 11.32
CA ALA A 22 -6.78 -5.53 10.40
C ALA A 22 -5.64 -4.67 9.82
N SER A 23 -4.56 -4.46 10.58
CA SER A 23 -3.40 -3.67 10.17
C SER A 23 -2.33 -4.48 9.43
N ALA A 24 -2.25 -5.80 9.63
CA ALA A 24 -1.24 -6.66 9.01
C ALA A 24 -1.07 -6.48 7.48
N PRO A 25 -2.14 -6.33 6.66
CA PRO A 25 -1.98 -6.15 5.22
C PRO A 25 -1.34 -4.82 4.82
N LEU A 26 -1.33 -3.80 5.69
CA LEU A 26 -0.83 -2.46 5.35
C LEU A 26 0.67 -2.45 4.99
N VAL A 27 1.45 -3.35 5.58
CA VAL A 27 2.89 -3.50 5.27
C VAL A 27 3.08 -3.86 3.80
N GLU A 28 2.31 -4.82 3.31
CA GLU A 28 2.39 -5.25 1.91
C GLU A 28 1.91 -4.16 0.95
N PHE A 29 0.85 -3.42 1.30
CA PHE A 29 0.43 -2.26 0.51
C PHE A 29 1.49 -1.16 0.46
N ALA A 30 2.16 -0.88 1.58
CA ALA A 30 3.25 0.10 1.62
C ALA A 30 4.44 -0.32 0.74
N ARG A 31 4.80 -1.62 0.75
CA ARG A 31 5.84 -2.18 -0.12
C ARG A 31 5.48 -2.00 -1.60
N ARG A 32 4.27 -2.43 -2.01
CA ARG A 32 3.79 -2.31 -3.41
C ARG A 32 3.73 -0.86 -3.87
N GLU A 33 3.27 0.04 -3.00
CA GLU A 33 3.24 1.49 -3.28
C GLU A 33 4.66 2.05 -3.50
N ALA A 34 5.62 1.67 -2.65
CA ALA A 34 7.00 2.09 -2.78
C ALA A 34 7.64 1.58 -4.08
N GLU A 35 7.40 0.32 -4.45
CA GLU A 35 7.89 -0.28 -5.70
C GLU A 35 7.36 0.44 -6.93
N LEU A 36 6.06 0.75 -6.97
CA LEU A 36 5.46 1.47 -8.09
C LEU A 36 5.99 2.90 -8.20
N ARG A 37 6.19 3.59 -7.07
CA ARG A 37 6.81 4.92 -7.07
C ARG A 37 8.27 4.89 -7.50
N ALA A 38 9.03 3.87 -7.09
CA ALA A 38 10.40 3.69 -7.54
C ALA A 38 10.46 3.41 -9.05
N ALA A 39 9.57 2.57 -9.58
CA ALA A 39 9.47 2.31 -11.01
C ALA A 39 9.11 3.57 -11.80
N LEU A 40 8.19 4.41 -11.29
CA LEU A 40 7.85 5.70 -11.88
C LEU A 40 9.03 6.67 -11.86
N ALA A 41 9.81 6.71 -10.78
CA ALA A 41 10.99 7.56 -10.66
C ALA A 41 12.15 7.09 -11.57
N ALA A 42 12.23 5.78 -11.83
CA ALA A 42 13.22 5.17 -12.70
C ALA A 42 12.92 5.38 -14.20
N LEU A 43 11.77 5.93 -14.58
CA LEU A 43 11.46 6.34 -15.96
C LEU A 43 12.24 7.60 -16.33
N THR A 44 13.57 7.48 -16.45
CA THR A 44 14.48 8.55 -16.85
C THR A 44 14.94 8.35 -18.30
N PRO A 45 15.04 9.41 -19.12
CA PRO A 45 15.52 9.32 -20.50
C PRO A 45 16.91 8.66 -20.57
N SER A 46 16.97 7.43 -21.07
CA SER A 46 18.22 6.67 -21.22
C SER A 46 18.04 5.58 -22.26
N SER A 47 18.94 5.49 -23.24
CA SER A 47 18.93 4.45 -24.29
C SER A 47 18.90 3.01 -23.78
N ALA A 48 19.14 2.78 -22.48
CA ALA A 48 18.92 1.51 -21.79
C ALA A 48 17.49 0.97 -21.96
N TRP A 49 16.51 1.83 -22.21
CA TRP A 49 15.12 1.45 -22.45
C TRP A 49 14.95 0.49 -23.63
N LEU A 50 15.79 0.60 -24.67
CA LEU A 50 15.75 -0.30 -25.82
C LEU A 50 16.03 -1.76 -25.47
N GLY A 51 16.63 -2.03 -24.30
CA GLY A 51 16.87 -3.37 -23.77
C GLY A 51 15.73 -3.90 -22.89
N ALA A 52 14.71 -3.10 -22.58
CA ALA A 52 13.60 -3.54 -21.75
C ALA A 52 12.72 -4.57 -22.48
N GLU A 53 12.29 -5.59 -21.74
CA GLU A 53 11.55 -6.74 -22.28
C GLU A 53 10.15 -6.36 -22.80
N ASP A 54 9.59 -5.28 -22.29
CA ASP A 54 8.30 -4.71 -22.66
C ASP A 54 8.37 -3.71 -23.82
N VAL A 55 9.53 -3.57 -24.47
CA VAL A 55 9.72 -2.77 -25.67
C VAL A 55 9.59 -3.65 -26.92
N PRO A 56 8.59 -3.40 -27.78
CA PRO A 56 8.44 -4.11 -29.05
C PRO A 56 9.63 -3.93 -30.02
N GLU A 57 9.96 -4.96 -30.81
CA GLU A 57 11.10 -4.91 -31.75
C GLU A 57 10.93 -3.89 -32.90
N ASP A 58 9.69 -3.64 -33.32
CA ASP A 58 9.34 -2.57 -34.25
C ASP A 58 9.65 -1.20 -33.65
N ALA A 59 9.39 -1.00 -32.36
CA ALA A 59 9.74 0.23 -31.66
C ALA A 59 11.26 0.44 -31.57
N LYS A 60 12.04 -0.64 -31.37
CA LYS A 60 13.51 -0.59 -31.41
C LYS A 60 14.05 -0.25 -32.79
N THR A 61 13.42 -0.81 -33.83
CA THR A 61 13.77 -0.54 -35.23
C THR A 61 13.45 0.90 -35.62
N MET A 62 12.27 1.40 -35.23
CA MET A 62 11.85 2.78 -35.46
C MET A 62 12.71 3.79 -34.68
N ALA A 63 13.15 3.46 -33.47
CA ALA A 63 14.08 4.29 -32.70
C ALA A 63 15.42 4.50 -33.42
N ARG A 64 15.90 3.49 -34.14
CA ARG A 64 17.12 3.58 -34.98
C ARG A 64 16.90 4.41 -36.25
N GLN A 65 15.66 4.51 -36.75
CA GLN A 65 15.32 5.15 -38.03
C GLN A 65 14.83 6.60 -37.88
N THR A 66 14.05 6.89 -36.83
CA THR A 66 13.34 8.18 -36.62
C THR A 66 13.96 8.98 -35.47
N GLY A 67 14.74 8.34 -34.61
CA GLY A 67 15.35 8.93 -33.42
C GLY A 67 14.85 8.26 -32.14
N ALA A 68 15.78 7.97 -31.22
CA ALA A 68 15.49 7.25 -29.98
C ALA A 68 14.61 8.04 -29.00
N ASP A 69 14.63 9.36 -29.06
CA ASP A 69 13.93 10.23 -28.11
C ASP A 69 12.41 10.25 -28.31
N PHE A 70 11.94 10.34 -29.55
CA PHE A 70 10.50 10.29 -29.85
C PHE A 70 9.87 8.94 -29.47
N MET A 71 10.59 7.85 -29.72
CA MET A 71 10.13 6.52 -29.35
C MET A 71 10.19 6.29 -27.84
N TRP A 72 11.21 6.83 -27.16
CA TRP A 72 11.27 6.88 -25.70
C TRP A 72 10.04 7.59 -25.13
N ASP A 73 9.71 8.79 -25.60
CA ASP A 73 8.59 9.58 -25.08
C ASP A 73 7.27 8.83 -25.19
N ARG A 74 7.04 8.16 -26.33
CA ARG A 74 5.84 7.35 -26.55
C ARG A 74 5.79 6.13 -25.61
N TRP A 75 6.90 5.40 -25.49
CA TRP A 75 6.97 4.24 -24.60
C TRP A 75 6.82 4.66 -23.12
N ALA A 76 7.54 5.70 -22.70
CA ALA A 76 7.51 6.23 -21.35
C ALA A 76 6.12 6.75 -20.98
N ALA A 77 5.42 7.42 -21.90
CA ALA A 77 4.03 7.87 -21.67
C ALA A 77 3.09 6.68 -21.42
N ARG A 78 3.18 5.62 -22.23
CA ARG A 78 2.40 4.40 -22.03
C ARG A 78 2.75 3.74 -20.70
N LYS A 79 4.04 3.54 -20.42
CA LYS A 79 4.51 2.87 -19.20
C LYS A 79 4.12 3.64 -17.94
N LYS A 80 4.23 4.97 -17.97
CA LYS A 80 3.78 5.85 -16.88
C LYS A 80 2.28 5.73 -16.65
N SER A 81 1.48 5.64 -17.71
CA SER A 81 0.03 5.42 -17.59
C SER A 81 -0.29 4.08 -16.93
N GLU A 82 0.39 3.00 -17.34
CA GLU A 82 0.23 1.66 -16.76
C GLU A 82 0.61 1.63 -15.28
N LEU A 83 1.76 2.20 -14.91
CA LEU A 83 2.23 2.29 -13.52
C LEU A 83 1.31 3.17 -12.65
N ASN A 84 0.82 4.31 -13.17
CA ASN A 84 -0.12 5.16 -12.44
C ASN A 84 -1.46 4.47 -12.19
N MET A 85 -1.97 3.71 -13.17
CA MET A 85 -3.18 2.89 -12.99
C MET A 85 -2.98 1.83 -11.91
N ALA A 86 -1.84 1.14 -11.91
CA ALA A 86 -1.49 0.17 -10.87
C ALA A 86 -1.39 0.84 -9.49
N LEU A 87 -0.75 2.00 -9.41
CA LEU A 87 -0.61 2.78 -8.18
C LEU A 87 -1.98 3.22 -7.65
N ALA A 88 -2.86 3.74 -8.51
CA ALA A 88 -4.21 4.13 -8.13
C ALA A 88 -5.00 2.96 -7.54
N ARG A 89 -4.89 1.76 -8.12
CA ARG A 89 -5.51 0.54 -7.59
C ARG A 89 -4.97 0.17 -6.21
N VAL A 90 -3.65 0.17 -6.04
CA VAL A 90 -2.99 -0.10 -4.74
C VAL A 90 -3.45 0.90 -3.68
N LEU A 91 -3.51 2.18 -4.01
CA LEU A 91 -3.97 3.22 -3.08
C LEU A 91 -5.44 3.05 -2.69
N ALA A 92 -6.31 2.70 -3.63
CA ALA A 92 -7.72 2.44 -3.34
C ALA A 92 -7.91 1.22 -2.41
N GLU A 93 -7.20 0.12 -2.68
CA GLU A 93 -7.20 -1.08 -1.83
C GLU A 93 -6.65 -0.77 -0.43
N LYS A 94 -5.52 -0.05 -0.36
CA LYS A 94 -4.90 0.40 0.89
C LYS A 94 -5.85 1.24 1.73
N ALA A 95 -6.54 2.21 1.13
CA ALA A 95 -7.49 3.08 1.83
C ALA A 95 -8.63 2.29 2.51
N SER A 96 -9.11 1.22 1.86
CA SER A 96 -10.12 0.31 2.43
C SER A 96 -9.58 -0.46 3.64
N VAL A 97 -8.33 -0.93 3.58
CA VAL A 97 -7.67 -1.59 4.72
C VAL A 97 -7.44 -0.60 5.86
N GLU A 98 -6.93 0.61 5.58
CA GLU A 98 -6.72 1.65 6.59
C GLU A 98 -8.02 2.05 7.28
N ALA A 99 -9.13 2.12 6.55
CA ALA A 99 -10.44 2.38 7.15
C ALA A 99 -10.86 1.27 8.14
N ARG A 100 -10.61 0.00 7.80
CA ARG A 100 -10.89 -1.14 8.70
C ARG A 100 -9.96 -1.14 9.92
N ALA A 101 -8.67 -0.92 9.70
CA ALA A 101 -7.67 -0.83 10.77
C ALA A 101 -8.00 0.30 11.75
N ARG A 102 -8.37 1.50 11.25
CA ARG A 102 -8.80 2.63 12.09
C ARG A 102 -10.00 2.30 12.97
N ARG A 103 -11.01 1.60 12.44
CA ARG A 103 -12.17 1.18 13.24
C ARG A 103 -11.79 0.16 14.32
N ALA A 104 -10.96 -0.83 13.96
CA ALA A 104 -10.49 -1.84 14.92
C ALA A 104 -9.65 -1.19 16.03
N PHE A 105 -8.75 -0.27 15.68
CA PHE A 105 -7.98 0.53 16.62
C PHE A 105 -8.88 1.32 17.56
N GLY A 106 -9.88 2.05 17.05
CA GLY A 106 -10.79 2.82 17.90
C GLY A 106 -11.52 1.94 18.93
N ARG A 107 -11.94 0.73 18.53
CA ARG A 107 -12.58 -0.23 19.45
C ARG A 107 -11.59 -0.73 20.51
N ASP A 108 -10.37 -1.10 20.10
CA ASP A 108 -9.30 -1.50 21.01
C ASP A 108 -8.99 -0.41 22.05
N GLN A 109 -8.85 0.84 21.63
CA GLN A 109 -8.59 1.96 22.52
C GLN A 109 -9.70 2.20 23.55
N VAL A 110 -10.97 2.12 23.11
CA VAL A 110 -12.11 2.26 24.03
C VAL A 110 -12.12 1.16 25.09
N VAL A 111 -11.92 -0.09 24.69
CA VAL A 111 -11.95 -1.21 25.64
C VAL A 111 -10.78 -1.13 26.62
N ARG A 112 -9.57 -0.79 26.14
CA ARG A 112 -8.41 -0.55 27.02
C ARG A 112 -8.67 0.55 28.04
N GLN A 113 -9.28 1.66 27.61
CA GLN A 113 -9.63 2.76 28.53
C GLN A 113 -10.62 2.31 29.61
N ILE A 114 -11.63 1.51 29.26
CA ILE A 114 -12.60 0.98 30.22
C ILE A 114 -11.89 0.09 31.26
N VAL A 115 -10.99 -0.79 30.82
CA VAL A 115 -10.21 -1.66 31.73
C VAL A 115 -9.35 -0.82 32.69
N GLU A 116 -8.69 0.23 32.19
CA GLU A 116 -7.92 1.14 33.03
C GLU A 116 -8.77 1.86 34.07
N ASP A 117 -9.96 2.31 33.67
CA ASP A 117 -10.87 3.04 34.56
C ASP A 117 -11.48 2.13 35.64
N LEU A 118 -11.73 0.86 35.32
CA LEU A 118 -12.12 -0.17 36.29
C LEU A 118 -10.98 -0.46 37.27
N ALA A 119 -9.74 -0.55 36.78
CA ALA A 119 -8.58 -0.79 37.62
C ALA A 119 -8.26 0.36 38.59
N LYS A 120 -8.63 1.61 38.25
CA LYS A 120 -8.48 2.79 39.14
C LYS A 120 -9.57 2.89 40.21
N LYS A 121 -10.72 2.22 40.00
CA LYS A 121 -11.88 2.24 40.91
C LYS A 121 -11.89 1.10 41.93
N SER A 122 -11.21 -0.01 41.62
CA SER A 122 -10.98 -1.13 42.55
C SER A 122 -9.81 -0.87 43.50
#